data_AF-A0A848TZU0-F1
#
_entry.id   AF-A0A848TZU0-F1
#
_cell.length_a   1.000
_cell.length_b   1.000
_cell.length_c   1.000
_cell.angle_alpha   90.00
_cell.angle_beta   90.00
_cell.angle_gamma   90.00
#
_symmetry.space_group_name_H-M   'P 1'
#
loop_
_entity.id
_entity.type
_entity.pdbx_description
1 polymer ?
#
loop_
_entity_poly.entity_id
_entity_poly.type
_entity_poly.pdbx_seq_one_letter_code
_entity_poly.pdbx_strand_id
1 'polypeptide(L)'
;MSKRRQVTPLRIVRIFLVMLASGFASGCASTNHLPTRPPDARFGQAMGTVMAEESSRLPATPAATEMPEPATRIIDAIQQIGTLEDAALDEVSGMAASRTIPGVLFAINDSGAPAMLFAFDDSGAHLRQWHLEADNRDWEDMA
;
A
#
# COMPACT_ATOMS: atom_id res chain seq x y z
N MET A 1 -10.25 56.65 -13.34
CA MET A 1 -8.86 56.15 -13.27
C MET A 1 -8.92 54.66 -12.96
N SER A 2 -8.98 53.80 -13.98
CA SER A 2 -9.25 52.35 -13.84
C SER A 2 -7.94 51.55 -13.94
N LYS A 3 -7.54 50.87 -12.85
CA LYS A 3 -6.35 50.02 -12.80
C LYS A 3 -6.62 48.73 -13.58
N ARG A 4 -6.12 48.63 -14.82
CA ARG A 4 -6.08 47.36 -15.56
C ARG A 4 -5.17 46.38 -14.81
N ARG A 5 -5.72 45.29 -14.30
CA ARG A 5 -4.95 44.14 -13.82
C ARG A 5 -4.21 43.53 -15.01
N GLN A 6 -2.89 43.47 -14.94
CA GLN A 6 -2.09 42.76 -15.93
C GLN A 6 -2.31 41.26 -15.72
N VAL A 7 -2.79 40.58 -16.76
CA VAL A 7 -2.91 39.13 -16.80
C VAL A 7 -1.65 38.62 -17.51
N THR A 8 -0.77 37.96 -16.79
CA THR A 8 0.44 37.35 -17.35
C THR A 8 0.03 36.19 -18.26
N PRO A 9 0.46 36.12 -19.53
CA PRO A 9 0.15 34.97 -20.37
C PRO A 9 1.01 33.78 -19.95
N LEU A 10 0.36 32.71 -19.49
CA LEU A 10 0.96 31.41 -19.24
C LEU A 10 1.45 30.83 -20.58
N ARG A 11 2.76 30.88 -20.82
CA ARG A 11 3.38 30.30 -22.02
C ARG A 11 3.43 28.78 -21.88
N ILE A 12 2.39 28.12 -22.39
CA ILE A 12 2.37 26.66 -22.57
C ILE A 12 3.32 26.33 -23.73
N VAL A 13 4.53 25.90 -23.39
CA VAL A 13 5.49 25.33 -24.34
C VAL A 13 5.06 23.88 -24.61
N ARG A 14 4.28 23.66 -25.67
CA ARG A 14 4.01 22.33 -26.23
C ARG A 14 5.23 21.88 -27.04
N ILE A 15 6.00 20.92 -26.54
CA ILE A 15 7.01 20.22 -27.32
C ILE A 15 6.58 18.75 -27.49
N PHE A 16 6.69 18.31 -28.74
CA PHE A 16 6.09 17.12 -29.37
C PHE A 16 6.57 15.78 -28.80
N LEU A 17 5.68 14.78 -28.80
CA LEU A 17 6.07 13.37 -28.81
C LEU A 17 5.58 12.70 -30.10
N VAL A 18 6.56 12.26 -30.91
CA VAL A 18 6.35 11.35 -32.04
C VAL A 18 6.40 9.92 -31.47
N MET A 19 5.29 9.19 -31.54
CA MET A 19 5.24 7.76 -31.25
C MET A 19 5.65 6.97 -32.49
N LEU A 20 6.85 6.37 -32.46
CA LEU A 20 7.24 5.32 -33.42
C LEU A 20 6.91 3.97 -32.77
N ALA A 21 5.76 3.40 -33.09
CA ALA A 21 5.39 2.06 -32.66
C ALA A 21 6.12 1.02 -33.54
N SER A 22 7.18 0.41 -33.01
CA SER A 22 7.74 -0.83 -33.56
C SER A 22 7.13 -1.99 -32.79
N GLY A 23 6.39 -2.85 -33.50
CA GLY A 23 5.74 -4.01 -32.91
C GLY A 23 6.72 -5.10 -32.48
N PHE A 24 6.29 -5.90 -31.51
CA PHE A 24 6.73 -7.28 -31.35
C PHE A 24 5.51 -8.18 -31.16
N ALA A 25 5.50 -9.25 -31.94
CA ALA A 25 4.46 -10.27 -31.99
C ALA A 25 4.71 -11.39 -30.97
N SER A 26 3.61 -12.04 -30.59
CA SER A 26 3.43 -13.46 -30.23
C SER A 26 4.40 -14.16 -29.28
N GLY A 27 3.84 -14.76 -28.22
CA GLY A 27 4.49 -15.85 -27.49
C GLY A 27 3.59 -16.49 -26.44
N CYS A 28 3.18 -17.74 -26.67
CA CYS A 28 2.08 -18.45 -26.02
C CYS A 28 2.30 -18.90 -24.56
N ALA A 29 1.16 -18.98 -23.84
CA ALA A 29 0.74 -20.02 -22.89
C ALA A 29 1.76 -20.56 -21.86
N SER A 30 1.59 -20.16 -20.59
CA SER A 30 2.12 -20.89 -19.43
C SER A 30 0.98 -21.65 -18.74
N THR A 31 1.06 -22.97 -18.77
CA THR A 31 0.11 -23.89 -18.16
C THR A 31 0.30 -23.91 -16.65
N ASN A 32 -0.65 -23.36 -15.88
CA ASN A 32 -0.69 -23.53 -14.43
C ASN A 32 -1.16 -24.95 -14.09
N HIS A 33 -0.24 -25.79 -13.61
CA HIS A 33 -0.57 -27.09 -13.02
C HIS A 33 -0.73 -26.91 -11.50
N LEU A 34 -1.96 -26.95 -11.00
CA LEU A 34 -2.25 -27.02 -9.56
C LEU A 34 -2.14 -28.48 -9.11
N PRO A 35 -1.44 -28.79 -7.99
CA PRO A 35 -1.53 -30.12 -7.40
C PRO A 35 -2.87 -30.30 -6.67
N THR A 36 -3.62 -31.32 -7.06
CA THR A 36 -4.83 -31.78 -6.36
C THR A 36 -4.44 -32.47 -5.04
N ARG A 37 -4.92 -31.94 -3.91
CA ARG A 37 -4.84 -32.59 -2.59
C ARG A 37 -5.97 -33.62 -2.45
N PRO A 38 -5.70 -34.87 -2.05
CA PRO A 38 -6.77 -35.84 -1.78
C PRO A 38 -7.47 -35.55 -0.44
N PRO A 39 -8.78 -35.85 -0.31
CA PRO A 39 -9.44 -35.92 0.98
C PRO A 39 -9.10 -37.27 1.62
N ASP A 40 -8.83 -37.27 2.91
CA ASP A 40 -9.45 -38.21 3.86
C ASP A 40 -8.74 -38.16 5.22
N ALA A 41 -9.55 -37.97 6.26
CA ALA A 41 -9.70 -38.93 7.36
C ALA A 41 -9.58 -38.35 8.79
N ARG A 42 -10.71 -38.50 9.50
CA ARG A 42 -10.89 -38.88 10.92
C ARG A 42 -11.02 -37.77 11.97
N PHE A 43 -12.29 -37.46 12.22
CA PHE A 43 -12.83 -37.30 13.58
C PHE A 43 -12.45 -38.50 14.47
N GLY A 44 -12.03 -38.22 15.70
CA GLY A 44 -11.83 -39.22 16.75
C GLY A 44 -11.50 -38.57 18.09
N GLN A 45 -12.48 -38.55 18.98
CA GLN A 45 -12.35 -38.16 20.39
C GLN A 45 -11.51 -39.17 21.19
N ALA A 46 -10.83 -38.71 22.24
CA ALA A 46 -10.58 -39.51 23.44
C ALA A 46 -10.52 -38.61 24.68
N MET A 47 -11.48 -38.79 25.58
CA MET A 47 -11.48 -38.31 26.98
C MET A 47 -10.90 -39.39 27.88
N GLY A 48 -10.11 -39.04 28.90
CA GLY A 48 -9.66 -40.01 29.89
C GLY A 48 -8.64 -39.49 30.91
N THR A 49 -9.15 -38.78 31.93
CA THR A 49 -8.75 -38.78 33.35
C THR A 49 -7.27 -38.98 33.74
N VAL A 50 -6.65 -37.93 34.28
CA VAL A 50 -5.65 -38.06 35.34
C VAL A 50 -6.08 -37.21 36.53
N MET A 51 -6.13 -37.86 37.69
CA MET A 51 -6.56 -37.30 38.98
C MET A 51 -5.55 -36.26 39.47
N ALA A 52 -6.10 -35.17 40.02
CA ALA A 52 -5.37 -34.10 40.66
C ALA A 52 -4.91 -34.51 42.07
N GLU A 53 -3.62 -34.37 42.35
CA GLU A 53 -3.11 -34.12 43.71
C GLU A 53 -2.39 -32.78 43.70
N GLU A 54 -3.18 -31.73 43.88
CA GLU A 54 -2.74 -30.34 43.95
C GLU A 54 -2.21 -30.06 45.36
N SER A 55 -0.98 -30.51 45.61
CA SER A 55 -0.22 -30.16 46.82
C SER A 55 0.29 -28.72 46.72
N SER A 56 -0.57 -27.79 47.12
CA SER A 56 -0.24 -26.57 47.88
C SER A 56 1.19 -26.03 47.72
N ARG A 57 1.49 -25.50 46.54
CA ARG A 57 2.52 -24.47 46.38
C ARG A 57 1.85 -23.34 45.61
N LEU A 58 1.59 -22.23 46.29
CA LEU A 58 1.23 -20.98 45.62
C LEU A 58 2.27 -20.78 44.50
N PRO A 59 1.88 -20.62 43.22
CA PRO A 59 2.85 -20.25 42.22
C PRO A 59 3.50 -18.97 42.70
N ALA A 60 4.83 -18.98 42.80
CA ALA A 60 5.56 -17.73 42.88
C ALA A 60 5.04 -16.86 41.74
N THR A 61 4.55 -15.67 42.06
CA THR A 61 4.16 -14.68 41.06
C THR A 61 5.22 -14.71 39.97
N PRO A 62 4.91 -15.08 38.71
CA PRO A 62 5.90 -14.92 37.66
C PRO A 62 6.30 -13.46 37.75
N ALA A 63 7.59 -13.22 38.02
CA ALA A 63 8.16 -11.89 37.97
C ALA A 63 7.58 -11.25 36.72
N ALA A 64 6.80 -10.18 36.93
CA ALA A 64 6.09 -9.50 35.87
C ALA A 64 7.09 -9.40 34.72
N THR A 65 6.79 -10.07 33.61
CA THR A 65 7.60 -9.92 32.40
C THR A 65 7.55 -8.43 32.14
N GLU A 66 8.66 -7.74 32.42
CA GLU A 66 8.79 -6.32 32.15
C GLU A 66 8.40 -6.17 30.69
N MET A 67 7.27 -5.51 30.47
CA MET A 67 6.89 -5.16 29.11
C MET A 67 8.06 -4.38 28.56
N PRO A 68 8.64 -4.77 27.40
CA PRO A 68 9.76 -4.04 26.86
C PRO A 68 9.34 -2.58 26.72
N GLU A 69 10.11 -1.69 27.36
CA GLU A 69 10.01 -0.25 27.18
C GLU A 69 9.92 0.04 25.67
N PRO A 70 8.95 0.86 25.23
CA PRO A 70 8.76 1.10 23.81
C PRO A 70 10.07 1.64 23.23
N ALA A 71 10.68 0.89 22.32
CA ALA A 71 11.90 1.32 21.66
C ALA A 71 11.63 2.64 20.92
N THR A 72 12.24 3.73 21.39
CA THR A 72 12.19 5.02 20.71
C THR A 72 12.79 4.85 19.31
N ARG A 73 11.95 5.01 18.27
CA ARG A 73 12.45 5.10 16.89
C ARG A 73 13.06 6.47 16.68
N ILE A 74 14.39 6.51 16.58
CA ILE A 74 15.10 7.70 16.11
C ILE A 74 14.94 7.75 14.59
N ILE A 75 14.28 8.79 14.09
CA ILE A 75 14.31 9.12 12.66
C ILE A 75 15.57 9.95 12.45
N ASP A 76 16.58 9.34 11.83
CA ASP A 76 17.93 9.90 11.75
C ASP A 76 18.03 11.02 10.69
N ALA A 77 17.39 10.83 9.53
CA ALA A 77 17.33 11.83 8.46
C ALA A 77 16.10 11.66 7.55
N ILE A 78 15.53 12.79 7.11
CA ILE A 78 14.55 12.82 6.02
C ILE A 78 15.32 12.77 4.70
N GLN A 79 14.99 11.81 3.84
CA GLN A 79 15.56 11.70 2.50
C GLN A 79 14.46 11.83 1.45
N GLN A 80 14.66 12.69 0.45
CA GLN A 80 13.85 12.67 -0.76
C GLN A 80 14.32 11.50 -1.64
N ILE A 81 13.44 10.52 -1.84
CA ILE A 81 13.73 9.30 -2.62
C ILE A 81 13.25 9.39 -4.08
N GLY A 82 12.35 10.34 -4.38
CA GLY A 82 11.71 10.42 -5.67
C GLY A 82 10.83 11.66 -5.85
N THR A 83 10.18 11.74 -7.00
CA THR A 83 9.09 12.67 -7.30
C THR A 83 7.99 11.87 -7.96
N LEU A 84 6.74 11.99 -7.49
CA LEU A 84 5.63 11.26 -8.09
C LEU A 84 5.33 11.82 -9.48
N GLU A 85 5.38 10.95 -10.50
CA GLU A 85 5.21 11.34 -11.90
C GLU A 85 3.81 10.99 -12.41
N ASP A 86 2.79 11.81 -12.09
CA ASP A 86 1.50 11.75 -12.79
C ASP A 86 0.78 13.11 -12.71
N ALA A 87 0.39 13.67 -13.84
CA ALA A 87 -0.30 14.97 -13.88
C ALA A 87 -1.77 14.89 -13.40
N ALA A 88 -2.35 13.70 -13.33
CA ALA A 88 -3.67 13.47 -12.73
C ALA A 88 -3.60 13.38 -11.19
N LEU A 89 -2.40 13.19 -10.63
CA LEU A 89 -2.10 13.31 -9.20
C LEU A 89 -1.48 14.70 -8.94
N ASP A 90 -2.29 15.74 -9.09
CA ASP A 90 -1.88 17.14 -8.91
C ASP A 90 -1.79 17.60 -7.45
N GLU A 91 -2.22 16.77 -6.51
CA GLU A 91 -2.05 16.88 -5.06
C GLU A 91 -1.62 15.50 -4.52
N VAL A 92 -1.30 15.37 -3.22
CA VAL A 92 -1.27 14.07 -2.54
C VAL A 92 -1.92 14.26 -1.18
N SER A 93 -3.16 13.79 -1.05
CA SER A 93 -3.93 13.91 0.20
C SER A 93 -3.68 12.69 1.11
N GLY A 94 -3.34 11.53 0.54
CA GLY A 94 -3.01 10.31 1.28
C GLY A 94 -1.97 9.46 0.54
N MET A 95 -1.15 8.73 1.30
CA MET A 95 -0.15 7.82 0.76
C MET A 95 0.14 6.65 1.70
N ALA A 96 0.25 5.43 1.17
CA ALA A 96 0.56 4.23 1.92
C ALA A 96 1.53 3.32 1.17
N ALA A 97 2.46 2.69 1.90
CA ALA A 97 3.29 1.63 1.33
C ALA A 97 2.49 0.33 1.23
N SER A 98 2.64 -0.38 0.11
CA SER A 98 2.02 -1.69 -0.07
C SER A 98 2.53 -2.69 0.97
N ARG A 99 1.60 -3.42 1.60
CA ARG A 99 1.91 -4.47 2.57
C ARG A 99 2.29 -5.81 1.94
N THR A 100 1.96 -5.99 0.66
CA THR A 100 2.11 -7.29 -0.03
C THR A 100 3.05 -7.21 -1.24
N ILE A 101 3.33 -6.00 -1.75
CA ILE A 101 4.20 -5.78 -2.91
C ILE A 101 5.31 -4.81 -2.51
N PRO A 102 6.52 -5.32 -2.15
CA PRO A 102 7.63 -4.46 -1.76
C PRO A 102 7.97 -3.42 -2.82
N GLY A 103 8.27 -2.19 -2.38
CA GLY A 103 8.65 -1.08 -3.27
C GLY A 103 7.48 -0.36 -3.94
N VAL A 104 6.23 -0.78 -3.73
CA VAL A 104 5.05 -0.09 -4.27
C VAL A 104 4.47 0.88 -3.24
N LEU A 105 4.23 2.12 -3.68
CA LEU A 105 3.53 3.16 -2.94
C LEU A 105 2.17 3.41 -3.60
N PHE A 106 1.13 3.56 -2.79
CA PHE A 106 -0.19 3.99 -3.23
C PHE A 106 -0.45 5.43 -2.81
N ALA A 107 -1.07 6.23 -3.66
CA ALA A 107 -1.43 7.61 -3.38
C ALA A 107 -2.82 7.97 -3.92
N ILE A 108 -3.39 9.04 -3.38
CA ILE A 108 -4.71 9.57 -3.72
C ILE A 108 -4.73 11.11 -3.67
N ASN A 109 -5.74 11.69 -4.32
CA ASN A 109 -6.20 13.07 -4.14
C ASN A 109 -7.57 13.02 -3.47
N ASP A 110 -7.95 13.94 -2.57
CA ASP A 110 -9.31 13.98 -1.95
C ASP A 110 -10.06 15.31 -2.15
N SER A 111 -9.44 16.33 -2.75
CA SER A 111 -9.99 17.70 -2.95
C SER A 111 -11.11 17.80 -4.01
N GLY A 112 -12.09 16.90 -4.00
CA GLY A 112 -13.14 16.78 -5.04
C GLY A 112 -12.64 16.10 -6.32
N ALA A 113 -11.47 15.46 -6.24
CA ALA A 113 -10.91 14.67 -7.32
C ALA A 113 -11.74 13.38 -7.53
N PRO A 114 -11.75 12.83 -8.76
CA PRO A 114 -12.35 11.51 -9.00
C PRO A 114 -11.71 10.45 -8.09
N ALA A 115 -12.49 9.44 -7.71
CA ALA A 115 -11.98 8.30 -6.95
C ALA A 115 -10.96 7.50 -7.77
N MET A 116 -9.69 7.87 -7.61
CA MET A 116 -8.55 7.33 -8.33
C MET A 116 -7.51 6.86 -7.33
N LEU A 117 -7.06 5.61 -7.48
CA LEU A 117 -5.91 5.07 -6.79
C LEU A 117 -4.72 5.07 -7.73
N PHE A 118 -3.61 5.66 -7.31
CA PHE A 118 -2.36 5.69 -8.06
C PHE A 118 -1.34 4.76 -7.41
N ALA A 119 -0.55 4.05 -8.20
CA ALA A 119 0.58 3.25 -7.74
C ALA A 119 1.88 3.74 -8.38
N PHE A 120 2.90 3.85 -7.54
CA PHE A 120 4.26 4.25 -7.91
C PHE A 120 5.26 3.24 -7.37
N ASP A 121 6.45 3.19 -7.97
CA ASP A 121 7.60 2.56 -7.31
C ASP A 121 8.25 3.52 -6.29
N ASP A 122 9.29 3.05 -5.60
CA ASP A 122 10.01 3.81 -4.57
C ASP A 122 10.87 4.96 -5.13
N SER A 123 11.05 5.04 -6.45
CA SER A 123 11.64 6.18 -7.15
C SER A 123 10.61 7.27 -7.51
N GLY A 124 9.32 6.96 -7.36
CA GLY A 124 8.21 7.83 -7.73
C GLY A 124 7.73 7.67 -9.17
N ALA A 125 8.25 6.68 -9.92
CA ALA A 125 7.79 6.41 -11.26
C ALA A 125 6.38 5.82 -11.23
N HIS A 126 5.49 6.34 -12.08
CA HIS A 126 4.11 5.85 -12.16
C HIS A 126 4.07 4.41 -12.72
N LEU A 127 3.42 3.52 -11.98
CA LEU A 127 3.20 2.13 -12.38
C LEU A 127 1.82 1.93 -12.98
N ARG A 128 0.77 2.45 -12.31
CA ARG A 128 -0.63 2.22 -12.69
C ARG A 128 -1.57 3.16 -11.94
N GLN A 129 -2.74 3.39 -12.53
CA GLN A 129 -3.88 4.01 -11.87
C GLN A 129 -5.16 3.18 -12.04
N TRP A 130 -6.06 3.26 -11.08
CA TRP A 130 -7.38 2.62 -11.11
C TRP A 130 -8.46 3.64 -10.77
N HIS A 131 -9.52 3.65 -11.58
CA HIS A 131 -10.75 4.32 -11.21
C HIS A 131 -11.58 3.40 -10.32
N LEU A 132 -12.11 3.94 -9.23
CA LEU A 132 -12.91 3.20 -8.26
C LEU A 132 -14.35 3.70 -8.32
N GLU A 133 -15.31 2.78 -8.30
CA GLU A 133 -16.73 3.11 -8.19
C GLU A 133 -17.09 3.41 -6.73
N ALA A 134 -16.55 4.52 -6.21
CA ALA A 134 -16.74 4.96 -4.84
C ALA A 134 -16.71 6.50 -4.75
N ASP A 135 -17.27 7.02 -3.67
CA ASP A 135 -17.11 8.43 -3.31
C ASP A 135 -15.77 8.61 -2.59
N ASN A 136 -14.96 9.52 -3.11
CA ASN A 136 -13.69 9.89 -2.57
C ASN A 136 -13.91 10.95 -1.48
N ARG A 137 -13.91 10.51 -0.22
CA ARG A 137 -14.16 11.36 0.93
C ARG A 137 -13.41 10.87 2.13
N ASP A 138 -12.55 11.73 2.68
CA ASP A 138 -11.78 11.47 3.89
C ASP A 138 -10.88 10.21 3.73
N TRP A 139 -10.38 9.95 2.52
CA TRP A 139 -9.55 8.78 2.19
C TRP A 139 -8.08 8.93 2.64
N GLU A 140 -7.69 10.08 3.19
CA GLU A 140 -6.34 10.33 3.71
C GLU A 140 -5.89 9.29 4.75
N ASP A 141 -6.83 8.66 5.46
CA ASP A 141 -6.59 7.61 6.45
C ASP A 141 -6.51 6.19 5.82
N MET A 142 -5.80 6.08 4.70
CA MET A 142 -5.62 4.81 3.97
C MET A 142 -4.49 3.91 4.51
N ALA A 143 -3.75 4.35 5.55
CA ALA A 143 -2.46 3.79 5.97
C ALA A 143 -2.47 3.18 7.39
#